data_AF-A0A7Y7HTH2-F1
#
_entry.id   AF-A0A7Y7HTH2-F1
#
_cell.length_a   1.000
_cell.length_b   1.000
_cell.length_c   1.000
_cell.angle_alpha   90.00
_cell.angle_beta   90.00
_cell.angle_gamma   90.00
#
_symmetry.space_group_name_H-M   'P 1'
#
loop_
_entity.id
_entity.type
_entity.pdbx_description
1 polymer ?
#
loop_
_entity_poly.entity_id
_entity_poly.type
_entity_poly.pdbx_seq_one_letter_code
_entity_poly.pdbx_strand_id
1 'polypeptide(L)' 'MFYVKNVPTWERVLRVVMGVIVAAAALALLGGMWGTLVAASAAGIVASGLFGFCPMCAMVGRRLDKQGKQ' A
#
# COMPACT_ATOMS: atom_id res chain seq x y z
N MET A 1 -9.32 -12.64 -16.22
CA MET A 1 -9.12 -11.21 -15.93
C MET A 1 -8.52 -11.07 -14.53
N PHE A 2 -7.20 -11.22 -14.36
CA PHE A 2 -6.62 -11.43 -13.02
C PHE A 2 -5.85 -10.25 -12.42
N TYR A 3 -5.86 -9.08 -13.08
CA TYR A 3 -5.21 -7.88 -12.55
C TYR A 3 -5.97 -6.60 -12.88
N VAL A 4 -7.16 -6.47 -12.29
CA VAL A 4 -7.92 -5.22 -12.35
C VAL A 4 -7.35 -4.29 -11.30
N LYS A 5 -6.72 -3.20 -11.76
CA LYS A 5 -6.31 -2.10 -10.91
C LYS A 5 -7.54 -1.64 -10.11
N ASN A 6 -7.42 -1.58 -8.78
CA ASN A 6 -8.53 -1.26 -7.86
C ASN A 6 -8.35 0.13 -7.22
N VAL A 7 -7.16 0.68 -7.36
CA VAL A 7 -6.69 1.85 -6.64
C VAL A 7 -6.22 2.90 -7.66
N PRO A 8 -6.67 4.17 -7.54
CA PRO A 8 -6.24 5.26 -8.42
C PRO A 8 -4.77 5.61 -8.20
N THR A 9 -4.15 6.27 -9.19
CA THR A 9 -2.71 6.57 -9.14
C THR A 9 -2.31 7.40 -7.92
N TRP A 10 -3.15 8.34 -7.46
CA TRP A 10 -2.84 9.18 -6.30
C TRP A 10 -2.76 8.36 -4.99
N GLU A 11 -3.72 7.45 -4.74
CA GLU A 11 -3.70 6.55 -3.58
C GLU A 11 -2.49 5.60 -3.61
N ARG A 12 -2.03 5.20 -4.81
CA ARG A 12 -0.82 4.38 -4.94
C ARG A 12 0.41 5.14 -4.49
N VAL A 13 0.59 6.36 -4.99
CA VAL A 13 1.72 7.23 -4.63
C VAL A 13 1.72 7.46 -3.12
N LEU A 14 0.56 7.79 -2.54
CA LEU A 14 0.44 8.02 -1.11
C LEU A 14 0.78 6.77 -0.29
N ARG A 15 0.33 5.57 -0.70
CA ARG A 15 0.69 4.31 -0.03
C ARG A 15 2.18 4.01 -0.09
N VAL A 16 2.83 4.26 -1.24
CA VAL A 16 4.27 4.05 -1.39
C VAL A 16 5.04 5.03 -0.50
N VAL A 17 4.73 6.33 -0.58
CA VAL A 17 5.45 7.36 0.19
C VAL A 17 5.28 7.13 1.70
N MET A 18 4.04 6.99 2.17
CA MET A 18 3.78 6.76 3.60
C MET A 18 4.35 5.43 4.07
N GLY A 19 4.22 4.36 3.29
CA GLY A 19 4.75 3.06 3.65
C GLY A 19 6.28 3.06 3.78
N VAL A 20 6.99 3.76 2.90
CA VAL A 20 8.46 3.91 2.99
C VAL A 20 8.85 4.73 4.22
N ILE A 21 8.15 5.84 4.50
CA ILE A 21 8.41 6.66 5.69
C ILE A 21 8.22 5.84 6.97
N VAL A 22 7.11 5.10 7.08
CA VAL A 22 6.82 4.27 8.25
C VAL A 22 7.84 3.14 8.39
N ALA A 23 8.24 2.48 7.29
CA ALA A 23 9.27 1.44 7.34
C ALA A 23 10.61 2.00 7.84
N ALA A 24 11.04 3.15 7.32
CA ALA A 24 12.28 3.81 7.75
C ALA A 24 12.20 4.24 9.23
N ALA A 25 11.09 4.86 9.65
CA ALA A 25 10.87 5.27 11.03
C ALA A 25 10.82 4.07 11.99
N ALA A 26 10.19 2.96 11.60
CA ALA A 26 10.12 1.74 12.42
C ALA A 26 11.51 1.15 12.67
N LEU A 27 12.36 1.10 11.64
CA LEU A 27 13.72 0.61 11.77
C LEU A 27 14.61 1.58 12.57
N ALA A 28 14.43 2.89 12.40
CA ALA A 28 15.25 3.90 13.07
C ALA A 28 14.86 4.16 14.55
N LEU A 29 13.57 4.10 14.88
CA LEU A 29 13.05 4.52 16.19
C LEU A 29 12.66 3.35 17.11
N LEU A 30 12.06 2.29 16.58
CA LEU A 30 11.62 1.14 17.40
C LEU A 30 12.72 0.09 17.54
N GLY A 31 13.38 -0.26 16.43
CA GLY A 31 14.37 -1.33 16.40
C GLY A 31 13.84 -2.70 16.87
N GLY A 32 14.73 -3.70 16.91
CA GLY A 32 14.41 -5.04 17.41
C GLY A 32 13.22 -5.74 16.71
N MET A 33 12.56 -6.64 17.42
CA MET A 33 11.43 -7.43 16.90
C MET A 33 10.23 -6.56 16.50
N TRP A 34 9.93 -5.53 17.27
CA TRP A 34 8.77 -4.66 16.99
C TRP A 34 9.02 -3.76 15.78
N GLY A 35 10.23 -3.21 15.64
CA GLY A 35 10.63 -2.44 14.46
C GLY A 35 10.58 -3.27 13.18
N THR A 36 11.05 -4.53 13.21
CA THR A 36 10.99 -5.42 12.03
C THR A 36 9.55 -5.81 11.66
N LEU A 37 8.69 -6.11 12.65
CA LEU A 37 7.28 -6.41 12.40
C LEU A 37 6.54 -5.23 11.76
N VAL A 38 6.76 -4.01 12.27
CA VAL A 38 6.14 -2.81 11.71
C VAL A 38 6.69 -2.52 10.32
N ALA A 39 8.00 -2.65 10.11
CA ALA A 39 8.61 -2.47 8.79
C ALA A 39 8.09 -3.49 7.76
N ALA A 40 7.93 -4.76 8.15
CA ALA A 40 7.35 -5.80 7.31
C ALA A 40 5.88 -5.51 6.94
N SER A 41 5.10 -5.01 7.90
CA SER A 41 3.72 -4.59 7.68
C SER A 41 3.64 -3.41 6.70
N ALA A 42 4.53 -2.42 6.88
CA ALA A 42 4.63 -1.27 5.99
C ALA A 42 5.06 -1.68 4.56
N ALA A 43 5.92 -2.68 4.41
CA ALA A 43 6.29 -3.23 3.11
C ALA A 43 5.09 -3.80 2.34
N GLY A 44 4.12 -4.42 3.03
CA GLY A 44 2.87 -4.89 2.42
C GLY A 44 1.99 -3.74 1.88
N ILE A 45 1.98 -2.60 2.57
CA ILE A 45 1.30 -1.37 2.11
C ILE A 45 1.98 -0.82 0.86
N VAL A 46 3.31 -0.75 0.86
CA VAL A 46 4.10 -0.29 -0.30
C VAL A 46 3.85 -1.19 -1.51
N ALA A 47 3.91 -2.51 -1.32
CA ALA A 47 3.60 -3.48 -2.36
C ALA A 47 2.21 -3.23 -2.96
N SER A 48 1.19 -3.03 -2.12
CA SER A 48 -0.18 -2.73 -2.58
C SER A 48 -0.27 -1.44 -3.42
N GLY A 49 0.57 -0.44 -3.14
CA GLY A 49 0.70 0.77 -3.94
C GLY A 49 1.37 0.53 -5.30
N LEU A 50 2.49 -0.19 -5.33
CA LEU A 50 3.24 -0.52 -6.56
C LEU A 50 2.39 -1.34 -7.54
N PHE A 51 1.76 -2.37 -7.00
CA PHE A 51 0.87 -3.29 -7.70
C PHE A 51 -0.47 -2.63 -8.03
N GLY A 52 -0.93 -1.69 -7.20
CA GLY A 52 -2.19 -0.99 -7.42
C GLY A 52 -3.43 -1.84 -7.24
N PHE A 53 -3.25 -2.92 -6.48
CA PHE A 53 -4.27 -3.81 -6.01
C PHE A 53 -4.17 -3.83 -4.48
N CYS A 54 -5.26 -3.52 -3.80
CA CYS A 54 -5.36 -3.62 -2.35
C CYS A 54 -6.46 -4.64 -2.04
N PRO A 55 -6.13 -5.78 -1.39
CA PRO A 55 -7.10 -6.86 -1.16
C PRO A 55 -8.28 -6.39 -0.31
N MET A 56 -8.03 -5.52 0.67
CA MET A 56 -9.07 -4.95 1.53
C MET A 56 -10.03 -4.06 0.73
N CYS A 57 -9.52 -3.24 -0.21
CA CYS A 57 -10.37 -2.45 -1.11
C CYS A 57 -11.16 -3.33 -2.09
N ALA A 58 -10.59 -4.46 -2.50
CA ALA A 58 -11.27 -5.42 -3.39
C ALA A 58 -12.39 -6.19 -2.66
N MET A 59 -12.21 -6.52 -1.37
CA MET A 59 -13.26 -7.13 -0.54
C MET A 59 -14.49 -6.22 -0.38
N VAL A 60 -14.28 -4.89 -0.40
CA VAL A 60 -15.36 -3.89 -0.39
C VAL A 60 -15.96 -3.66 -1.79
N GLY A 61 -15.49 -4.39 -2.81
CA GLY A 61 -16.05 -4.32 -4.17
C GLY A 61 -15.67 -3.09 -4.98
N ARG A 62 -14.72 -2.26 -4.49
CA ARG A 62 -14.25 -1.07 -5.22
C ARG A 62 -13.60 -1.51 -6.54
N ARG A 63 -13.84 -0.82 -7.65
CA ARG A 63 -13.21 -1.11 -8.96
C ARG A 63 -12.78 0.21 -9.59
N LEU A 64 -11.64 0.23 -10.27
CA LEU A 64 -11.21 1.40 -11.02
C LEU A 64 -11.84 1.35 -12.41
N ASP A 65 -12.86 2.17 -12.65
CA ASP A 65 -13.44 2.31 -13.98
C ASP A 65 -12.46 3.03 -14.93
N LYS A 66 -12.48 2.67 -16.22
CA LYS A 66 -11.50 3.13 -17.21
C LYS A 66 -11.72 4.58 -17.67
N GLN A 67 -12.72 5.28 -17.15
CA GLN A 67 -12.99 6.68 -17.46
C GLN A 67 -12.69 7.56 -16.25
N GLY A 68 -11.87 8.58 -16.48
CA GLY A 68 -11.07 9.26 -15.46
C GLY A 68 -11.81 9.82 -14.25
N LYS A 69 -11.05 9.94 -13.14
CA LYS A 69 -11.43 10.39 -11.79
C LYS A 69 -12.20 9.37 -10.96
N GLN A 70 -11.47 8.73 -10.03
CA GLN A 70 -11.99 8.40 -8.71
C GLN A 70 -11.16 9.14 -7.67
#